data_AF-A0A433SYP3-F1
#
_entry.id   AF-A0A433SYP3-F1
#
_cell.length_a   1.000
_cell.length_b   1.000
_cell.length_c   1.000
_cell.angle_alpha   90.00
_cell.angle_beta   90.00
_cell.angle_gamma   90.00
#
_symmetry.space_group_name_H-M   'P 1'
#
loop_
_entity.id
_entity.type
_entity.pdbx_description
1 polymer ?
#
loop_
_entity_poly.entity_id
_entity_poly.type
_entity_poly.pdbx_seq_one_letter_code
_entity_poly.pdbx_strand_id
1 'polypeptide(L)'
;YYLGESVFIEYFLLQAMVKTNYYLGESVFIEYFLLQAMVKTNYYLGESVFIEYFLLQAMVKTNYYLGESVFIEYFLLQAMVKTNYYLGESMFIEYFLLQAVVKTNYYLGESVFIEYFLLQAMVKTNYYLGESVFIEYFLLQAMVKTNYYLGESVFIEYFLLQAMVKTNYYLGESVFIEVLLQAMVKTNYYLGESVFIEYFLLQAMVKTNYYLGESVFIEYFL
;
A
#
# COMPACT_ATOMS: atom_id res chain seq x y z
N TYR A 1 5.37 -19.91 19.23
CA TYR A 1 6.27 -21.01 18.82
C TYR A 1 7.40 -20.39 18.04
N TYR A 2 8.65 -20.70 18.38
CA TYR A 2 9.83 -20.34 17.58
C TYR A 2 10.02 -21.48 16.58
N LEU A 3 9.81 -21.20 15.30
CA LEU A 3 10.01 -22.17 14.22
C LEU A 3 11.29 -21.74 13.48
N GLY A 4 12.12 -22.72 13.13
CA GLY A 4 13.55 -22.58 12.79
C GLY A 4 13.88 -21.83 11.50
N GLU A 5 15.07 -22.11 10.98
CA GLU A 5 15.75 -21.40 9.85
C GLU A 5 14.82 -21.16 8.64
N SER A 6 13.98 -22.15 8.28
CA SER A 6 12.96 -22.00 7.23
C SER A 6 11.60 -22.54 7.68
N VAL A 7 10.54 -21.77 7.45
CA VAL A 7 9.17 -22.10 7.88
C VAL A 7 8.18 -21.92 6.73
N PHE A 8 7.36 -22.93 6.49
CA PHE A 8 6.27 -22.91 5.52
C PHE A 8 4.94 -23.19 6.23
N ILE A 9 3.93 -22.33 6.04
CA ILE A 9 2.64 -22.45 6.69
C ILE A 9 1.51 -22.16 5.71
N GLU A 10 0.58 -23.09 5.55
CA GLU A 10 -0.66 -22.90 4.80
C GLU A 10 -1.88 -22.85 5.72
N TYR A 11 -2.80 -21.93 5.45
CA TYR A 11 -4.10 -21.83 6.10
C TYR A 11 -5.23 -21.99 5.09
N PHE A 12 -5.96 -23.10 5.16
CA PHE A 12 -7.23 -23.27 4.47
C PHE A 12 -8.37 -23.14 5.47
N LEU A 13 -9.04 -21.98 5.48
CA LEU A 13 -10.08 -21.67 6.45
C LEU A 13 -11.42 -21.43 5.76
N LEU A 14 -12.40 -22.23 6.14
CA LEU A 14 -13.79 -22.10 5.74
C LEU A 14 -14.64 -21.77 6.97
N GLN A 15 -15.38 -20.65 6.92
CA GLN A 15 -16.31 -20.25 7.98
C GLN A 15 -15.67 -20.23 9.38
N ALA A 16 -14.42 -19.80 9.44
CA ALA A 16 -13.61 -19.90 10.65
C ALA A 16 -13.36 -18.52 11.29
N MET A 17 -13.09 -18.55 12.59
CA MET A 17 -12.53 -17.43 13.33
C MET A 17 -11.18 -17.85 13.90
N VAL A 18 -10.11 -17.18 13.47
CA VAL A 18 -8.75 -17.50 13.89
C VAL A 18 -8.08 -16.27 14.49
N LYS A 19 -7.37 -16.49 15.61
CA LYS A 19 -6.51 -15.50 16.22
C LYS A 19 -5.18 -16.12 16.58
N THR A 20 -4.10 -15.61 16.01
CA THR A 20 -2.78 -16.21 16.13
C THR A 20 -1.69 -15.15 16.32
N ASN A 21 -0.55 -15.58 16.88
CA ASN A 21 0.67 -14.80 17.00
C ASN A 21 1.84 -15.68 16.56
N TYR A 22 2.69 -15.19 15.65
CA TYR A 22 3.86 -15.91 15.17
C TYR A 22 5.14 -15.15 15.49
N TYR A 23 6.18 -15.93 15.82
CA TYR A 23 7.56 -15.48 16.03
C TYR A 23 8.44 -16.43 15.21
N LEU A 24 8.82 -16.03 14.00
CA LEU A 24 9.46 -16.91 13.02
C LEU A 24 10.83 -16.34 12.61
N GLY A 25 11.77 -17.25 12.34
CA GLY A 25 13.18 -16.94 12.06
C GLY A 25 13.45 -16.45 10.64
N GLU A 26 14.55 -16.93 10.06
CA GLU A 26 15.22 -16.35 8.89
C GLU A 26 14.36 -16.35 7.62
N SER A 27 13.84 -17.51 7.18
CA SER A 27 13.05 -17.62 5.95
C SER A 27 11.63 -18.09 6.23
N VAL A 28 10.64 -17.30 5.85
CA VAL A 28 9.24 -17.58 6.17
C VAL A 28 8.37 -17.46 4.94
N PHE A 29 7.60 -18.50 4.67
CA PHE A 29 6.58 -18.52 3.65
C PHE A 29 5.22 -18.84 4.27
N ILE A 30 4.22 -18.00 4.01
CA ILE A 30 2.87 -18.20 4.54
C ILE A 30 1.82 -17.96 3.47
N GLU A 31 0.93 -18.93 3.29
CA GLU A 31 -0.22 -18.82 2.40
C GLU A 31 -1.53 -18.86 3.19
N TYR A 32 -2.46 -17.98 2.83
CA TYR A 32 -3.81 -17.94 3.37
C TYR A 32 -4.86 -18.08 2.28
N PHE A 33 -5.67 -19.12 2.37
CA PHE A 33 -6.89 -19.30 1.59
C PHE A 33 -8.10 -19.21 2.51
N LEU A 34 -8.78 -18.06 2.45
CA LEU A 34 -9.87 -17.72 3.37
C LEU A 34 -11.20 -17.61 2.63
N LEU A 35 -12.17 -18.42 3.03
CA LEU A 35 -13.56 -18.31 2.58
C LEU A 35 -14.49 -18.06 3.77
N GLN A 36 -15.15 -16.90 3.76
CA GLN A 36 -16.09 -16.50 4.82
C GLN A 36 -15.44 -16.53 6.22
N ALA A 37 -14.17 -16.14 6.31
CA ALA A 37 -13.39 -16.26 7.54
C ALA A 37 -13.09 -14.89 8.16
N MET A 38 -12.85 -14.90 9.47
CA MET A 38 -12.29 -13.77 10.21
C MET A 38 -10.95 -14.16 10.81
N VAL A 39 -9.89 -13.43 10.44
CA VAL A 39 -8.54 -13.71 10.90
C VAL A 39 -7.96 -12.48 11.58
N LYS A 40 -7.36 -12.68 12.75
CA LYS A 40 -6.56 -11.67 13.42
C LYS A 40 -5.19 -12.21 13.77
N THR A 41 -4.15 -11.65 13.17
CA THR A 41 -2.80 -12.17 13.33
C THR A 41 -1.82 -11.08 13.75
N ASN A 42 -0.86 -11.43 14.58
CA ASN A 42 0.36 -10.64 14.75
C ASN A 42 1.56 -11.47 14.31
N TYR A 43 2.45 -10.83 13.58
CA TYR A 43 3.64 -11.42 13.00
C TYR A 43 4.89 -10.71 13.51
N TYR A 44 5.84 -11.48 14.01
CA TYR A 44 7.22 -11.08 14.26
C TYR A 44 8.10 -12.00 13.42
N LEU A 45 8.62 -11.50 12.31
CA LEU A 45 9.29 -12.30 11.29
C LEU A 45 10.70 -11.78 11.06
N GLY A 46 11.63 -12.70 10.78
CA GLY A 46 13.03 -12.42 10.53
C GLY A 46 13.30 -11.91 9.12
N GLU A 47 14.40 -12.37 8.52
CA GLU A 47 15.10 -11.73 7.41
C GLU A 47 14.34 -11.77 6.08
N SER A 48 13.83 -12.92 5.65
CA SER A 48 13.18 -13.12 4.35
C SER A 48 11.77 -13.64 4.53
N VAL A 49 10.79 -12.84 4.13
CA VAL A 49 9.37 -13.15 4.34
C VAL A 49 8.60 -13.08 3.04
N PHE A 50 7.85 -14.13 2.76
CA PHE A 50 6.89 -14.18 1.68
C PHE A 50 5.51 -14.54 2.24
N ILE A 51 4.48 -13.72 1.94
CA ILE A 51 3.12 -14.00 2.40
C ILE A 51 2.11 -13.74 1.30
N GLU A 52 1.27 -14.73 1.04
CA GLU A 52 0.15 -14.62 0.11
C GLU A 52 -1.19 -14.71 0.83
N TYR A 53 -2.13 -13.87 0.41
CA TYR A 53 -3.52 -13.90 0.86
C TYR A 53 -4.49 -14.02 -0.30
N PHE A 54 -5.27 -15.09 -0.30
CA PHE A 54 -6.43 -15.30 -1.15
C PHE A 54 -7.71 -15.23 -0.31
N LEU A 55 -8.42 -14.10 -0.43
CA LEU A 55 -9.54 -13.74 0.43
C LEU A 55 -10.84 -13.67 -0.34
N LEU A 56 -11.81 -14.52 0.02
CA LEU A 56 -13.18 -14.45 -0.47
C LEU A 56 -14.15 -14.23 0.69
N GLN A 57 -14.83 -13.09 0.69
CA GLN A 57 -15.79 -12.72 1.73
C GLN A 57 -15.18 -12.76 3.14
N ALA A 58 -13.92 -12.35 3.27
CA ALA A 58 -13.15 -12.46 4.50
C ALA A 58 -12.89 -11.11 5.16
N MET A 59 -12.65 -11.16 6.47
CA MET A 59 -12.15 -10.03 7.25
C MET A 59 -10.80 -10.38 7.87
N VAL A 60 -9.75 -9.64 7.51
CA VAL A 60 -8.41 -9.86 8.04
C VAL A 60 -7.92 -8.62 8.76
N LYS A 61 -7.36 -8.82 9.95
CA LYS A 61 -6.63 -7.79 10.68
C LYS A 61 -5.25 -8.29 11.05
N THR A 62 -4.23 -7.66 10.49
CA THR A 62 -2.85 -8.10 10.71
C THR A 62 -1.96 -6.98 11.21
N ASN A 63 -1.06 -7.30 12.14
CA ASN A 63 0.09 -6.45 12.44
C ASN A 63 1.36 -7.22 12.08
N TYR A 64 2.25 -6.55 11.39
CA TYR A 64 3.51 -7.08 10.92
C TYR A 64 4.66 -6.31 11.54
N TYR A 65 5.56 -7.04 12.19
CA TYR A 65 6.89 -6.62 12.58
C TYR A 65 7.86 -7.51 11.81
N LEU A 66 8.59 -6.91 10.88
CA LEU A 66 9.28 -7.62 9.81
C LEU A 66 10.74 -7.20 9.76
N GLY A 67 11.61 -8.14 9.38
CA GLY A 67 13.04 -7.92 9.17
C GLY A 67 13.35 -7.25 7.82
N GLU A 68 14.30 -7.82 7.11
CA GLU A 68 15.05 -7.14 6.02
C GLU A 68 14.29 -7.12 4.70
N SER A 69 13.88 -8.28 4.17
CA SER A 69 13.28 -8.43 2.85
C SER A 69 11.91 -9.06 2.93
N VAL A 70 10.89 -8.30 2.53
CA VAL A 70 9.50 -8.76 2.60
C VAL A 70 8.76 -8.60 1.29
N PHE A 71 8.09 -9.68 0.90
CA PHE A 71 7.16 -9.74 -0.20
C PHE A 71 5.78 -10.15 0.30
N ILE A 72 4.74 -9.37 -0.02
CA ILE A 72 3.38 -9.72 0.34
C ILE A 72 2.42 -9.46 -0.81
N GLU A 73 1.64 -10.49 -1.13
CA GLU A 73 0.59 -10.42 -2.13
C GLU A 73 -0.80 -10.57 -1.51
N TYR A 74 -1.74 -9.82 -2.06
CA TYR A 74 -3.11 -9.75 -1.61
C TYR A 74 -4.08 -9.86 -2.77
N PHE A 75 -4.80 -10.98 -2.85
CA PHE A 75 -5.93 -11.19 -3.75
C PHE A 75 -7.24 -11.15 -2.96
N LEU A 76 -8.05 -10.12 -3.20
CA LEU A 76 -9.27 -9.86 -2.43
C LEU A 76 -10.50 -9.79 -3.31
N LEU A 77 -11.49 -10.60 -2.95
CA LEU A 77 -12.83 -10.52 -3.48
C LEU A 77 -13.83 -10.34 -2.32
N GLN A 78 -14.52 -9.19 -2.33
CA GLN A 78 -15.52 -8.85 -1.29
C GLN A 78 -14.97 -8.92 0.14
N ALA A 79 -13.72 -8.50 0.32
CA ALA A 79 -13.00 -8.64 1.58
C ALA A 79 -12.71 -7.29 2.24
N MET A 80 -12.52 -7.32 3.56
CA MET A 80 -12.06 -6.18 4.33
C MET A 80 -10.72 -6.50 5.01
N VAL A 81 -9.70 -5.70 4.72
CA VAL A 81 -8.37 -5.89 5.30
C VAL A 81 -7.93 -4.65 6.04
N LYS A 82 -7.42 -4.87 7.25
CA LYS A 82 -6.77 -3.84 8.04
C LYS A 82 -5.38 -4.31 8.44
N THR A 83 -4.36 -3.61 7.94
CA THR A 83 -2.98 -4.01 8.19
C THR A 83 -2.16 -2.86 8.77
N ASN A 84 -1.26 -3.18 9.68
CA ASN A 84 -0.17 -2.29 10.07
C ASN A 84 1.16 -2.99 9.79
N TYR A 85 2.07 -2.26 9.16
CA TYR A 85 3.42 -2.72 8.83
C TYR A 85 4.45 -1.89 9.58
N TYR A 86 5.38 -2.59 10.24
CA TYR A 86 6.59 -2.04 10.84
C TYR A 86 7.77 -2.83 10.28
N LEU A 87 8.65 -2.17 9.54
CA LEU A 87 9.65 -2.82 8.70
C LEU A 87 11.03 -2.18 8.80
N GLY A 88 12.05 -3.01 8.54
CA GLY A 88 13.46 -2.64 8.43
C GLY A 88 13.79 -2.06 7.06
N GLU A 89 14.20 -2.90 6.11
CA GLU A 89 14.96 -2.43 4.94
C GLU A 89 14.14 -2.37 3.65
N SER A 90 13.70 -3.51 3.11
CA SER A 90 13.09 -3.63 1.78
C SER A 90 11.73 -4.31 1.79
N MET A 91 10.76 -3.69 1.12
CA MET A 91 9.40 -4.21 1.03
C MET A 91 8.82 -4.09 -0.37
N PHE A 92 8.22 -5.19 -0.82
CA PHE A 92 7.39 -5.25 -2.00
C PHE A 92 5.98 -5.73 -1.61
N ILE A 93 4.95 -4.98 -2.00
CA ILE A 93 3.56 -5.39 -1.77
C ILE A 93 2.70 -5.16 -2.99
N GLU A 94 1.93 -6.17 -3.35
CA GLU A 94 0.89 -6.05 -4.37
C GLU A 94 -0.51 -6.27 -3.78
N TYR A 95 -1.45 -5.47 -4.26
CA TYR A 95 -2.87 -5.61 -3.95
C TYR A 95 -3.70 -5.74 -5.21
N PHE A 96 -4.41 -6.86 -5.35
CA PHE A 96 -5.44 -7.09 -6.34
C PHE A 96 -6.81 -7.08 -5.65
N LEU A 97 -7.56 -6.00 -5.82
CA LEU A 97 -8.77 -5.71 -5.06
C LEU A 97 -10.00 -5.65 -5.97
N LEU A 98 -10.96 -6.56 -5.72
CA LEU A 98 -12.29 -6.51 -6.32
C LEU A 98 -13.36 -6.37 -5.22
N GLN A 99 -14.09 -5.25 -5.25
CA GLN A 99 -15.14 -4.94 -4.27
C GLN A 99 -14.63 -5.01 -2.83
N ALA A 100 -13.40 -4.56 -2.60
CA ALA A 100 -12.72 -4.70 -1.31
C ALA A 100 -12.54 -3.36 -0.60
N VAL A 101 -12.35 -3.44 0.71
CA VAL A 101 -11.96 -2.30 1.55
C VAL A 101 -10.65 -2.60 2.23
N VAL A 102 -9.64 -1.78 1.96
CA VAL A 102 -8.32 -1.93 2.57
C VAL A 102 -7.96 -0.68 3.36
N LYS A 103 -7.51 -0.90 4.59
CA LYS A 103 -6.94 0.14 5.43
C LYS A 103 -5.56 -0.26 5.90
N THR A 104 -4.55 0.49 5.48
CA THR A 104 -3.18 0.15 5.81
C THR A 104 -2.45 1.32 6.46
N ASN A 105 -1.61 1.02 7.44
CA ASN A 105 -0.59 1.94 7.91
C ASN A 105 0.77 1.30 7.68
N TYR A 106 1.69 2.08 7.14
CA TYR A 106 3.04 1.67 6.80
C TYR A 106 4.03 2.53 7.59
N TYR A 107 4.89 1.87 8.35
CA TYR A 107 6.07 2.44 9.02
C TYR A 107 7.28 1.67 8.50
N LEU A 108 7.89 2.16 7.42
CA LEU A 108 8.86 1.42 6.63
C LEU A 108 10.18 2.17 6.57
N GLY A 109 11.30 1.45 6.51
CA GLY A 109 12.62 2.02 6.33
C GLY A 109 12.96 2.27 4.87
N GLU A 110 14.03 1.67 4.37
CA GLU A 110 14.83 2.19 3.26
C GLU A 110 14.14 2.15 1.90
N SER A 111 13.66 0.99 1.44
CA SER A 111 13.16 0.80 0.08
C SER A 111 11.77 0.16 0.04
N VAL A 112 10.84 0.82 -0.63
CA VAL A 112 9.43 0.41 -0.65
C VAL A 112 8.88 0.45 -2.05
N PHE A 113 8.33 -0.68 -2.48
CA PHE A 113 7.57 -0.81 -3.71
C PHE A 113 6.16 -1.30 -3.40
N ILE A 114 5.14 -0.58 -3.87
CA ILE A 114 3.75 -0.99 -3.64
C ILE A 114 2.90 -0.76 -4.89
N GLU A 115 2.21 -1.80 -5.31
CA GLU A 115 1.24 -1.72 -6.40
C GLU A 115 -0.18 -1.97 -5.91
N TYR A 116 -1.12 -1.22 -6.47
CA TYR A 116 -2.55 -1.40 -6.24
C TYR A 116 -3.30 -1.53 -7.56
N PHE A 117 -3.94 -2.67 -7.77
CA PHE A 117 -4.92 -2.90 -8.82
C PHE A 117 -6.32 -2.93 -8.21
N LEU A 118 -7.09 -1.86 -8.42
CA LEU A 118 -8.38 -1.64 -7.76
C LEU A 118 -9.54 -1.65 -8.75
N LEU A 119 -10.51 -2.52 -8.51
CA LEU A 119 -11.82 -2.48 -9.15
C LEU A 119 -12.93 -2.38 -8.09
N GLN A 120 -13.67 -1.27 -8.13
CA GLN A 120 -14.77 -1.00 -7.18
C GLN A 120 -14.33 -1.08 -5.71
N ALA A 121 -13.11 -0.60 -5.42
CA ALA A 121 -12.50 -0.74 -4.10
C ALA A 121 -12.39 0.60 -3.36
N MET A 122 -12.27 0.51 -2.04
CA MET A 122 -11.95 1.62 -1.17
C MET A 122 -10.63 1.38 -0.47
N VAL A 123 -9.64 2.25 -0.68
CA VAL A 123 -8.34 2.16 -0.02
C VAL A 123 -8.11 3.40 0.83
N LYS A 124 -7.70 3.17 2.07
CA LYS A 124 -7.21 4.22 2.95
C LYS A 124 -5.85 3.86 3.50
N THR A 125 -4.85 4.65 3.13
CA THR A 125 -3.48 4.35 3.52
C THR A 125 -2.80 5.53 4.20
N ASN A 126 -2.00 5.24 5.21
CA ASN A 126 -1.03 6.18 5.75
C ASN A 126 0.37 5.58 5.58
N TYR A 127 1.27 6.41 5.08
CA TYR A 127 2.65 6.05 4.79
C TYR A 127 3.57 6.92 5.62
N TYR A 128 4.45 6.28 6.40
CA TYR A 128 5.58 6.87 7.11
C TYR A 128 6.81 6.11 6.61
N LEU A 129 7.46 6.65 5.58
CA LEU A 129 8.47 5.91 4.81
C LEU A 129 9.81 6.64 4.84
N GLY A 130 10.88 5.85 4.79
CA GLY A 130 12.27 6.31 4.73
C GLY A 130 12.67 6.79 3.34
N GLU A 131 13.74 6.20 2.80
CA GLU A 131 14.58 6.81 1.77
C GLU A 131 13.96 6.76 0.37
N SER A 132 13.57 5.59 -0.12
CA SER A 132 13.13 5.38 -1.50
C SER A 132 11.77 4.70 -1.58
N VAL A 133 10.82 5.35 -2.25
CA VAL A 133 9.44 4.89 -2.33
C VAL A 133 8.94 4.95 -3.77
N PHE A 134 8.44 3.82 -4.22
CA PHE A 134 7.75 3.67 -5.49
C PHE A 134 6.34 3.12 -5.25
N ILE A 135 5.33 3.83 -5.74
CA ILE A 135 3.94 3.40 -5.58
C ILE A 135 3.15 3.60 -6.85
N GLU A 136 2.49 2.55 -7.31
CA GLU A 136 1.58 2.61 -8.45
C GLU A 136 0.15 2.31 -8.04
N TYR A 137 -0.77 3.02 -8.69
CA TYR A 137 -2.20 2.81 -8.55
C TYR A 137 -2.88 2.68 -9.90
N PHE A 138 -3.47 1.51 -10.16
CA PHE A 138 -4.38 1.27 -11.27
C PHE A 138 -5.82 1.22 -10.75
N LEU A 139 -6.58 2.27 -11.00
CA LEU A 139 -7.88 2.49 -10.37
C LEU A 139 -9.03 2.50 -11.37
N LEU A 140 -9.98 1.60 -11.19
CA LEU A 140 -11.26 1.60 -11.88
C LEU A 140 -12.43 1.67 -10.88
N GLN A 141 -13.20 2.76 -10.93
CA GLN A 141 -14.35 2.99 -10.04
C GLN A 141 -13.97 2.91 -8.55
N ALA A 142 -12.78 3.39 -8.21
CA ALA A 142 -12.22 3.27 -6.87
C ALA A 142 -12.19 4.61 -6.11
N MET A 143 -12.16 4.51 -4.78
CA MET A 143 -11.90 5.64 -3.90
C MET A 143 -10.61 5.41 -3.12
N VAL A 144 -9.65 6.32 -3.27
CA VAL A 144 -8.37 6.26 -2.56
C VAL A 144 -8.20 7.49 -1.70
N LYS A 145 -7.88 7.26 -0.43
CA LYS A 145 -7.47 8.31 0.49
C LYS A 145 -6.12 7.99 1.09
N THR A 146 -5.13 8.82 0.77
CA THR A 146 -3.77 8.55 1.22
C THR A 146 -3.16 9.75 1.94
N ASN A 147 -2.40 9.46 2.99
CA ASN A 147 -1.48 10.42 3.58
C ASN A 147 -0.06 9.86 3.47
N TYR A 148 0.84 10.70 3.00
CA TYR A 148 2.24 10.39 2.77
C TYR A 148 3.10 11.27 3.65
N TYR A 149 3.95 10.66 4.46
CA TYR A 149 5.05 11.28 5.20
C TYR A 149 6.32 10.56 4.75
N LEU A 150 7.02 11.17 3.80
CA LEU A 150 8.06 10.49 3.02
C LEU A 150 9.39 11.22 3.18
N GLY A 151 10.48 10.43 3.20
CA GLY A 151 11.85 10.91 3.22
C GLY A 151 12.32 11.42 1.85
N GLU A 152 13.40 10.84 1.35
CA GLU A 152 14.26 11.48 0.34
C GLU A 152 13.69 11.41 -1.08
N SER A 153 13.38 10.22 -1.59
CA SER A 153 13.01 10.00 -3.00
C SER A 153 11.69 9.27 -3.14
N VAL A 154 10.75 9.91 -3.84
CA VAL A 154 9.39 9.39 -4.01
C VAL A 154 8.98 9.45 -5.46
N PHE A 155 8.52 8.30 -5.95
CA PHE A 155 7.89 8.16 -7.25
C PHE A 155 6.49 7.58 -7.08
N ILE A 156 5.49 8.27 -7.60
CA ILE A 156 4.10 7.80 -7.52
C ILE A 156 3.39 7.98 -8.84
N GLU A 157 2.80 6.90 -9.33
CA GLU A 157 1.97 6.90 -10.52
C GLU A 157 0.51 6.58 -10.18
N TYR A 158 -0.38 7.27 -10.89
CA TYR A 158 -1.81 7.01 -10.83
C TYR A 158 -2.40 6.89 -12.23
N PHE A 159 -3.00 5.73 -12.51
CA PHE A 159 -3.82 5.48 -13.69
C PHE A 159 -5.30 5.41 -13.26
N LEU A 160 -6.07 6.46 -13.57
CA LEU A 160 -7.37 6.68 -12.94
C LEU A 160 -8.52 6.73 -13.94
N LEU A 161 -9.45 5.78 -13.81
CA LEU A 161 -10.70 5.73 -14.56
C LEU A 161 -11.91 5.73 -13.63
N GLN A 162 -12.71 6.80 -13.69
CA GLN A 162 -13.90 7.00 -12.83
C GLN A 162 -13.57 6.91 -11.33
N ALA A 163 -12.38 7.37 -10.95
CA ALA A 163 -11.90 7.29 -9.58
C ALA A 163 -12.06 8.61 -8.81
N MET A 164 -12.02 8.52 -7.48
CA MET A 164 -11.84 9.66 -6.60
C MET A 164 -10.58 9.47 -5.75
N VAL A 165 -9.62 10.37 -5.92
CA VAL A 165 -8.36 10.32 -5.16
C VAL A 165 -8.25 11.56 -4.29
N LYS A 166 -8.01 11.34 -3.00
CA LYS A 166 -7.67 12.39 -2.05
C LYS A 166 -6.35 12.10 -1.39
N THR A 167 -5.36 12.94 -1.64
CA THR A 167 -4.01 12.71 -1.12
C THR A 167 -3.47 13.92 -0.39
N ASN A 168 -2.79 13.66 0.72
CA ASN A 168 -1.93 14.65 1.38
C ASN A 168 -0.50 14.13 1.33
N TYR A 169 0.40 14.99 0.91
CA TYR A 169 1.81 14.72 0.77
C TYR A 169 2.62 15.62 1.69
N TYR A 170 3.42 15.02 2.56
CA TYR A 170 4.48 15.66 3.33
C TYR A 170 5.78 15.02 2.88
N LEU A 171 6.54 15.75 2.09
CA LEU A 171 7.61 15.20 1.27
C LEU A 171 8.93 15.87 1.62
N GLY A 172 9.99 15.07 1.69
CA GLY A 172 11.37 15.54 1.80
C GLY A 172 11.89 16.08 0.46
N GLU A 173 12.97 15.47 -0.03
CA GLU A 173 13.86 16.11 -1.00
C GLU A 173 13.36 16.09 -2.44
N SER A 174 13.04 14.92 -2.98
CA SER A 174 12.76 14.73 -4.41
C SER A 174 11.49 13.92 -4.63
N VAL A 175 10.51 14.52 -5.34
CA VAL A 175 9.25 13.84 -5.66
C VAL A 175 8.89 13.97 -7.13
N PHE A 176 8.59 12.83 -7.74
CA PHE A 176 7.99 12.72 -9.05
C PHE A 176 6.59 12.11 -8.93
N ILE A 177 5.60 12.76 -9.52
CA ILE A 177 4.23 12.25 -9.56
C ILE A 177 3.69 12.35 -10.97
N GLU A 178 3.21 11.23 -11.49
CA GLU A 178 2.49 11.17 -12.76
C GLU A 178 1.04 10.75 -12.51
N VAL A 179 0.12 11.45 -13.16
CA VAL A 179 -1.31 11.20 -13.00
C VAL A 179 -2.04 11.24 -14.34
N LEU A 180 -2.57 10.10 -14.77
CA LEU A 180 -3.47 9.97 -15.93
C LEU A 180 -4.94 9.95 -15.48
N LEU A 181 -5.76 10.87 -16.01
CA LEU A 181 -7.06 11.21 -15.41
C LEU A 181 -8.28 11.17 -16.33
N GLN A 182 -9.23 10.31 -15.96
CA GLN A 182 -10.68 10.50 -16.12
C GLN A 182 -11.37 10.43 -14.74
N ALA A 183 -11.04 11.38 -13.85
CA ALA A 183 -11.32 11.25 -12.42
C ALA A 183 -11.39 12.59 -11.69
N MET A 184 -11.80 12.54 -10.41
CA MET A 184 -11.71 13.67 -9.48
C MET A 184 -10.51 13.49 -8.55
N VAL A 185 -9.61 14.46 -8.53
CA VAL A 185 -8.42 14.46 -7.69
C VAL A 185 -8.38 15.68 -6.80
N LYS A 186 -8.15 15.45 -5.52
CA LYS A 186 -7.85 16.50 -4.56
C LYS A 186 -6.54 16.22 -3.86
N THR A 187 -5.58 17.11 -4.02
CA THR A 187 -4.25 16.92 -3.45
C THR A 187 -3.79 18.14 -2.64
N ASN A 188 -3.14 17.88 -1.51
CA ASN A 188 -2.38 18.88 -0.79
C ASN A 188 -0.92 18.45 -0.75
N TYR A 189 -0.03 19.35 -1.12
CA TYR A 189 1.40 19.13 -1.15
C TYR A 189 2.10 20.04 -0.14
N TYR A 190 2.84 19.45 0.78
CA TYR A 190 3.80 20.10 1.68
C TYR A 190 5.18 19.59 1.29
N LEU A 191 5.93 20.42 0.57
CA LEU A 191 7.07 19.99 -0.24
C LEU A 191 8.37 20.53 0.33
N GLY A 192 9.40 19.69 0.37
CA GLY A 192 10.78 20.11 0.57
C GLY A 192 11.39 20.67 -0.71
N GLU A 193 12.52 20.13 -1.15
CA GLU A 193 13.43 20.84 -2.06
C GLU A 193 12.97 20.83 -3.53
N SER A 194 12.69 19.66 -4.11
CA SER A 194 12.46 19.49 -5.55
C SER A 194 11.23 18.64 -5.84
N VAL A 195 10.25 19.20 -6.55
CA VAL A 195 9.02 18.47 -6.91
C VAL A 195 8.67 18.66 -8.36
N PHE A 196 8.41 17.52 -9.01
CA PHE A 196 7.99 17.41 -10.39
C PHE A 196 6.65 16.67 -10.45
N ILE A 197 5.66 17.29 -11.09
CA ILE A 197 4.32 16.72 -11.21
C ILE A 197 3.82 16.85 -12.64
N GLU A 198 3.41 15.74 -13.23
CA GLU A 198 2.76 15.68 -14.53
C GLU A 198 1.31 15.22 -14.40
N TYR A 199 0.42 15.95 -15.07
CA TYR A 199 -0.98 15.60 -15.20
C TYR A 199 -1.35 15.39 -16.66
N PHE A 200 -1.81 14.18 -17.01
CA PHE A 200 -2.42 13.86 -18.29
C PHE A 200 -3.93 13.82 -18.14
N LEU A 201 -4.62 14.86 -18.61
CA LEU A 201 -6.03 15.11 -18.36
C LEU A 201 -6.88 14.83 -19.59
N LEU A 202 -7.94 14.02 -19.45
CA LEU A 202 -8.99 13.89 -20.47
C LEU A 202 -10.31 14.55 -20.03
N GLN A 203 -10.89 14.04 -18.93
CA GLN A 203 -12.14 14.55 -18.33
C GLN A 203 -12.00 14.50 -16.81
N ALA A 204 -11.32 15.50 -16.27
CA ALA A 204 -10.91 15.49 -14.88
C ALA A 204 -11.32 16.76 -14.14
N MET A 205 -11.54 16.62 -12.83
CA MET A 205 -11.57 17.75 -11.91
C MET A 205 -10.40 17.64 -10.95
N VAL A 206 -9.43 18.54 -11.08
CA VAL A 206 -8.24 18.56 -10.23
C VAL A 206 -8.29 19.79 -9.32
N LYS A 207 -8.15 19.56 -8.02
CA LYS A 207 -7.95 20.61 -7.03
C LYS A 207 -6.68 20.35 -6.26
N THR A 208 -5.71 21.22 -6.44
CA THR A 208 -4.41 21.08 -5.77
C THR A 208 -4.06 22.31 -4.95
N ASN A 209 -3.56 22.09 -3.74
CA ASN A 209 -2.95 23.13 -2.92
C ASN A 209 -1.47 22.80 -2.72
N TYR A 210 -0.63 23.83 -2.78
CA TYR A 210 0.81 23.73 -2.70
C TYR A 210 1.35 24.59 -1.56
N TYR A 211 2.17 23.99 -0.70
CA TYR A 211 2.97 24.63 0.33
C TYR A 211 4.43 24.27 0.01
N LEU A 212 5.13 25.21 -0.61
CA LEU A 212 6.35 24.93 -1.36
C LEU A 212 7.61 25.24 -0.58
N GLY A 213 8.61 24.36 -0.73
CA GLY A 213 10.02 24.67 -0.53
C GLY A 213 10.62 25.29 -1.80
N GLU A 214 11.80 24.83 -2.23
CA GLU A 214 12.65 25.60 -3.14
C GLU A 214 12.23 25.57 -4.61
N SER A 215 11.96 24.38 -5.18
CA SER A 215 11.75 24.21 -6.62
C SER A 215 10.55 23.31 -6.93
N VAL A 216 9.56 23.86 -7.62
CA VAL A 216 8.37 23.10 -8.07
C VAL A 216 8.11 23.31 -9.56
N PHE A 217 7.98 22.18 -10.24
CA PHE A 217 7.62 22.10 -11.64
C PHE A 217 6.33 21.30 -11.80
N ILE A 218 5.36 21.88 -12.50
CA ILE A 218 4.04 21.28 -12.70
C ILE A 218 3.65 21.45 -14.17
N GLU A 219 3.36 20.35 -14.83
CA GLU A 219 2.86 20.31 -16.20
C GLU A 219 1.46 19.70 -16.30
N TYR A 220 0.67 20.26 -17.23
CA TYR A 220 -0.66 19.78 -17.56
C TYR A 220 -0.74 19.52 -19.06
N PHE A 221 -0.98 18.27 -19.42
CA PHE A 221 -1.31 17.82 -20.76
C PHE A 221 -2.84 17.67 -20.85
N LEU A 222 -3.46 18.30 -21.85
CA LEU A 222 -4.91 18.38 -22.05
C LEU A 222 -5.35 17.68 -23.34
#